data_AF-G9K8W3-F1
#
_entry.id   AF-G9K8W3-F1
#
_cell.length_a   1.000
_cell.length_b   1.000
_cell.length_c   1.000
_cell.angle_alpha   90.00
_cell.angle_beta   90.00
_cell.angle_gamma   90.00
#
_symmetry.space_group_name_H-M   'P 1'
#
loop_
_entity.id
_entity.type
_entity.pdbx_description
1 polymer ?
#
loop_
_entity_poly.entity_id
_entity_poly.type
_entity_poly.pdbx_seq_one_letter_code
_entity_poly.pdbx_strand_id
1 'polypeptide(L)'
;MARMSFVLAACQLVLGLLMTSLTGSSLQNNECPQLCVCEIRPWFTPQSTYREATTVDCNDLRLTRIPSNLSSDTQVLLLQSNNIAKTVDELQQLFNLTELDFSQNNFTNIKEVGLTN
;
A
#
# COMPACT_ATOMS: atom_id res chain seq x y z
N MET A 1 -46.10 -40.10 -13.54
CA MET A 1 -45.17 -39.72 -12.45
C MET A 1 -43.74 -39.55 -12.99
N ALA A 2 -43.55 -38.61 -13.93
CA ALA A 2 -42.22 -38.22 -14.41
C ALA A 2 -42.18 -36.74 -14.86
N ARG A 3 -43.25 -35.95 -14.62
CA ARG A 3 -43.35 -34.54 -15.04
C ARG A 3 -43.30 -33.54 -13.88
N MET A 4 -43.58 -33.98 -12.65
CA MET A 4 -43.46 -33.14 -11.44
C MET A 4 -42.04 -33.08 -10.86
N SER A 5 -41.15 -34.00 -11.25
CA SER A 5 -39.75 -33.99 -10.79
C SER A 5 -38.86 -33.01 -11.56
N PHE A 6 -39.24 -32.63 -12.80
CA PHE A 6 -38.47 -31.69 -13.60
C PHE A 6 -38.73 -30.21 -13.24
N VAL A 7 -39.92 -29.89 -12.72
CA VAL A 7 -40.26 -28.52 -12.30
C VAL A 7 -39.58 -28.16 -10.97
N LEU A 8 -39.38 -29.14 -10.09
CA LEU A 8 -38.61 -28.97 -8.85
C LEU A 8 -37.10 -28.84 -9.12
N ALA A 9 -36.56 -29.58 -10.09
CA ALA A 9 -35.16 -29.46 -10.50
C ALA A 9 -34.84 -28.12 -11.21
N ALA A 10 -35.80 -27.57 -11.95
CA ALA A 10 -35.65 -26.25 -12.58
C ALA A 10 -35.70 -25.10 -11.55
N CYS A 11 -36.43 -25.27 -10.44
CA CYS A 11 -36.50 -24.24 -9.38
C CYS A 11 -35.23 -24.21 -8.49
N GLN A 12 -34.52 -25.34 -8.36
CA GLN A 12 -33.22 -25.36 -7.66
C GLN A 12 -32.05 -24.82 -8.48
N LEU A 13 -32.15 -24.81 -9.82
CA LEU A 13 -31.10 -24.26 -10.69
C LEU A 13 -31.13 -22.73 -10.77
N VAL A 14 -32.25 -22.07 -10.46
CA VAL A 14 -32.37 -20.60 -10.56
C VAL A 14 -32.03 -19.89 -9.24
N LEU A 15 -32.15 -20.55 -8.08
CA LEU A 15 -31.64 -20.00 -6.81
C LEU A 15 -30.13 -20.24 -6.59
N GLY A 16 -29.51 -21.16 -7.34
CA GLY A 16 -28.07 -21.44 -7.26
C GLY A 16 -27.18 -20.49 -8.08
N LEU A 17 -27.77 -19.61 -8.89
CA LEU A 17 -27.03 -18.70 -9.79
C LEU A 17 -26.86 -17.27 -9.26
N LEU A 18 -27.27 -16.99 -8.01
CA LEU A 18 -27.09 -15.67 -7.37
C LEU A 18 -26.01 -15.63 -6.29
N MET A 19 -25.28 -16.73 -6.09
CA MET A 19 -24.07 -16.75 -5.26
C MET A 19 -22.88 -17.13 -6.13
N THR A 20 -22.74 -16.48 -7.30
CA THR A 20 -21.41 -16.30 -7.86
C THR A 20 -20.68 -15.44 -6.85
N SER A 21 -19.87 -16.10 -6.03
CA SER A 21 -18.84 -15.47 -5.23
C SER A 21 -18.29 -14.32 -6.04
N LEU A 22 -18.37 -13.11 -5.48
CA LEU A 22 -17.37 -12.11 -5.78
C LEU A 22 -16.05 -12.81 -5.45
N THR A 23 -15.47 -13.48 -6.44
CA THR A 23 -14.03 -13.68 -6.51
C THR A 23 -13.52 -12.27 -6.52
N GLY A 24 -13.33 -11.72 -5.32
CA GLY A 24 -12.51 -10.55 -5.12
C GLY A 24 -11.25 -10.90 -5.86
N SER A 25 -11.07 -10.26 -7.01
CA SER A 25 -9.79 -10.23 -7.66
C SER A 25 -8.85 -9.80 -6.54
N SER A 26 -8.02 -10.73 -6.05
CA SER A 26 -6.80 -10.38 -5.37
C SER A 26 -5.91 -9.75 -6.44
N LEU A 27 -6.30 -8.55 -6.91
CA LEU A 27 -5.34 -7.49 -7.11
C LEU A 27 -4.57 -7.52 -5.81
N GLN A 28 -3.26 -7.74 -5.88
CA GLN A 28 -2.37 -7.69 -4.74
C GLN A 28 -2.63 -6.34 -4.04
N ASN A 29 -3.58 -6.32 -3.10
CA ASN A 29 -4.01 -5.10 -2.47
C ASN A 29 -2.93 -4.89 -1.43
N ASN A 30 -1.87 -4.19 -1.82
CA ASN A 30 -0.92 -3.62 -0.89
C ASN A 30 -1.72 -2.62 -0.07
N GLU A 31 -2.45 -3.15 0.92
CA GLU A 31 -3.26 -2.34 1.80
C GLU A 31 -2.34 -1.31 2.43
N CYS A 32 -2.82 -0.07 2.45
CA CYS A 32 -2.08 1.02 3.06
C CYS A 32 -1.65 0.59 4.47
N PRO A 33 -0.37 0.77 4.86
CA PRO A 33 0.07 0.46 6.21
C PRO A 33 -0.85 1.05 7.27
N GLN A 34 -1.08 0.28 8.33
CA GLN A 34 -1.96 0.73 9.40
C GLN A 34 -1.50 2.09 9.94
N LEU A 35 -2.45 3.00 10.14
CA LEU A 35 -2.27 4.38 10.61
C LEU A 35 -1.66 5.35 9.58
N CYS A 36 -1.09 4.86 8.47
CA CYS A 36 -0.67 5.71 7.38
C CYS A 36 -1.84 6.08 6.47
N VAL A 37 -1.65 7.13 5.67
CA VAL A 37 -2.59 7.57 4.63
C VAL A 37 -1.94 7.37 3.28
N CYS A 38 -2.62 6.66 2.38
CA CYS A 38 -2.14 6.42 1.03
C CYS A 38 -3.06 7.12 0.03
N GLU A 39 -2.51 8.02 -0.75
CA GLU A 39 -3.27 8.84 -1.71
C GLU A 39 -2.37 9.35 -2.84
N ILE A 40 -2.99 9.78 -3.93
CA ILE A 40 -2.29 10.46 -5.02
C ILE A 40 -2.26 11.96 -4.66
N ARG A 41 -1.07 12.54 -4.55
CA ARG A 41 -0.89 13.97 -4.17
C ARG A 41 -0.14 14.74 -5.25
N PRO A 42 -0.35 16.08 -5.31
CA PRO A 42 0.55 16.97 -6.03
C PRO A 42 2.00 16.78 -5.59
N TRP A 43 2.88 16.59 -6.55
CA TRP A 43 4.33 16.51 -6.37
C TRP A 43 5.00 17.40 -7.41
N PHE A 44 6.02 18.14 -7.01
CA PHE A 44 6.77 19.00 -7.92
C PHE A 44 8.15 18.42 -8.17
N THR A 45 8.50 18.24 -9.44
CA THR A 45 9.84 17.80 -9.81
C THR A 45 10.88 18.82 -9.32
N PRO A 46 12.18 18.45 -9.26
CA PRO A 46 13.24 19.42 -8.99
C PRO A 46 13.27 20.62 -9.96
N GLN A 47 12.69 20.47 -11.15
CA GLN A 47 12.49 21.54 -12.14
C GLN A 47 11.17 22.31 -11.93
N SER A 48 10.56 22.20 -10.76
CA SER A 48 9.30 22.87 -10.38
C SER A 48 8.12 22.55 -11.31
N THR A 49 8.10 21.37 -11.93
CA THR A 49 7.00 20.95 -12.80
C THR A 49 5.99 20.13 -12.01
N TYR A 50 4.70 20.45 -12.15
CA TYR A 50 3.61 19.69 -11.52
C TYR A 50 3.56 18.25 -12.05
N ARG A 51 3.38 17.32 -11.12
CA ARG A 51 3.13 15.90 -11.30
C ARG A 51 2.18 15.44 -10.20
N GLU A 52 1.65 14.24 -10.38
CA GLU A 52 0.96 13.51 -9.33
C GLU A 52 1.84 12.32 -8.93
N ALA A 53 1.85 12.00 -7.64
CA ALA A 53 2.64 10.90 -7.12
C ALA A 53 1.85 10.07 -6.10
N THR A 54 2.00 8.75 -6.19
CA THR A 54 1.50 7.82 -5.18
C THR A 54 2.28 8.03 -3.89
N THR A 55 1.60 8.62 -2.90
CA THR A 55 2.19 9.04 -1.64
C THR A 55 1.72 8.14 -0.50
N VAL A 56 2.66 7.69 0.33
CA VAL A 56 2.38 7.07 1.62
C VAL A 56 2.82 8.03 2.72
N ASP A 57 1.85 8.58 3.43
CA ASP A 57 2.03 9.53 4.52
C ASP A 57 1.93 8.81 5.87
N CYS A 58 3.06 8.70 6.56
CA CYS A 58 3.21 8.04 7.86
C CYS A 58 3.79 9.01 8.92
N ASN A 59 3.48 10.30 8.79
CA ASN A 59 4.01 11.35 9.66
C ASN A 59 3.42 11.30 11.08
N ASP A 60 4.21 11.64 12.10
CA ASP A 60 3.77 11.80 13.50
C ASP A 60 3.13 10.55 14.14
N LEU A 61 3.53 9.35 13.71
CA LEU A 61 2.95 8.08 14.15
C LEU A 61 3.76 7.36 15.26
N ARG A 62 4.83 7.98 15.77
CA ARG A 62 5.77 7.39 16.75
C ARG A 62 6.37 6.05 16.27
N LEU A 63 6.57 5.93 14.97
CA LEU A 63 7.14 4.74 14.35
C LEU A 63 8.59 4.57 14.81
N THR A 64 8.94 3.34 15.15
CA THR A 64 10.33 2.95 15.45
C THR A 64 10.99 2.21 14.29
N ARG A 65 10.19 1.81 13.28
CA ARG A 65 10.60 1.17 12.03
C ARG A 65 9.65 1.58 10.91
N ILE A 66 10.12 1.44 9.67
CA ILE A 66 9.31 1.64 8.46
C ILE A 66 8.30 0.47 8.35
N PRO A 67 7.04 0.71 7.95
CA PRO A 67 6.10 -0.37 7.68
C PRO A 67 6.60 -1.27 6.54
N SER A 68 6.47 -2.60 6.69
CA SER A 68 6.98 -3.56 5.69
C SER A 68 6.04 -3.76 4.49
N ASN A 69 4.76 -3.41 4.62
CA ASN A 69 3.72 -3.62 3.61
C ASN A 69 3.54 -2.39 2.68
N LEU A 70 4.62 -1.68 2.39
CA LEU A 70 4.59 -0.57 1.43
C LEU A 70 4.42 -1.10 0.00
N SER A 71 3.58 -0.44 -0.79
CA SER A 71 3.44 -0.78 -2.21
C SER A 71 4.73 -0.43 -2.97
N SER A 72 5.15 -1.30 -3.90
CA SER A 72 6.28 -1.02 -4.80
C SER A 72 6.05 0.18 -5.72
N ASP A 73 4.79 0.60 -5.88
CA ASP A 73 4.40 1.77 -6.66
C ASP A 73 4.50 3.08 -5.85
N THR A 74 4.93 3.02 -4.59
CA THR A 74 5.15 4.23 -3.76
C THR A 74 6.23 5.10 -4.39
N GLN A 75 5.87 6.35 -4.70
CA GLN A 75 6.76 7.35 -5.27
C GLN A 75 7.22 8.36 -4.22
N VAL A 76 6.37 8.65 -3.25
CA VAL A 76 6.68 9.54 -2.13
C VAL A 76 6.41 8.81 -0.82
N LEU A 77 7.41 8.73 0.06
CA LEU A 77 7.27 8.16 1.39
C LEU A 77 7.61 9.21 2.45
N LEU A 78 6.61 9.60 3.24
CA LEU A 78 6.75 10.62 4.28
C LEU A 78 6.75 9.96 5.66
N LEU A 79 7.86 10.09 6.39
CA LEU A 79 8.08 9.47 7.70
C LEU A 79 8.52 10.52 8.74
N GLN A 80 8.15 11.78 8.55
CA GLN A 80 8.59 12.88 9.38
C GLN A 80 8.10 12.73 10.83
N SER A 81 8.87 13.24 11.78
CA SER A 81 8.52 13.29 13.21
C SER A 81 8.21 11.91 13.83
N ASN A 82 9.07 10.94 13.55
CA ASN A 82 8.99 9.59 14.12
C ASN A 82 10.22 9.28 14.99
N ASN A 83 10.38 8.04 15.43
CA ASN A 83 11.46 7.57 16.29
C ASN A 83 12.33 6.51 15.60
N ILE A 84 12.42 6.56 14.27
CA ILE A 84 13.21 5.61 13.48
C ILE A 84 14.69 5.92 13.70
N ALA A 85 15.44 4.92 14.15
CA ALA A 85 16.88 5.06 14.40
C ALA A 85 17.75 4.32 13.37
N LYS A 86 17.15 3.41 12.61
CA LYS A 86 17.80 2.68 11.51
C LYS A 86 16.77 2.13 10.54
N THR A 87 17.16 1.98 9.28
CA THR A 87 16.45 1.19 8.28
C THR A 87 17.14 -0.17 8.12
N VAL A 88 16.46 -1.14 7.52
CA VAL A 88 17.03 -2.46 7.22
C VAL A 88 16.90 -2.72 5.73
N ASP A 89 15.78 -3.31 5.31
CA ASP A 89 15.53 -3.73 3.93
C ASP A 89 14.20 -3.15 3.40
N GLU A 90 13.47 -2.39 4.23
CA GLU A 90 12.11 -1.91 3.91
C GLU A 90 12.08 -1.01 2.67
N LEU A 91 13.19 -0.34 2.37
CA LEU A 91 13.34 0.54 1.19
C LEU A 91 13.74 -0.19 -0.09
N GLN A 92 14.29 -1.42 -0.01
CA GLN A 92 14.86 -2.11 -1.17
C GLN A 92 13.81 -2.43 -2.26
N GLN A 93 12.55 -2.62 -1.86
CA GLN A 93 11.44 -2.89 -2.78
C GLN A 93 10.82 -1.63 -3.41
N LEU A 94 11.23 -0.43 -2.98
CA LEU A 94 10.65 0.84 -3.43
C LEU A 94 11.45 1.42 -4.61
N PHE A 95 11.54 0.67 -5.70
CA PHE A 95 12.32 1.05 -6.88
C PHE A 95 11.81 2.31 -7.60
N ASN A 96 10.54 2.67 -7.39
CA ASN A 96 9.92 3.87 -7.95
C ASN A 96 9.98 5.09 -7.02
N LEU A 97 10.65 4.99 -5.87
CA LEU A 97 10.69 6.07 -4.89
C LEU A 97 11.44 7.29 -5.45
N THR A 98 10.71 8.38 -5.61
CA THR A 98 11.25 9.68 -6.07
C THR A 98 11.54 10.62 -4.90
N GLU A 99 10.85 10.45 -3.78
CA GLU A 99 11.02 11.29 -2.59
C GLU A 99 10.88 10.46 -1.31
N LEU A 100 11.78 10.71 -0.37
CA LEU A 100 11.82 10.08 0.94
C LEU A 100 12.13 11.13 2.00
N ASP A 101 11.19 11.33 2.93
CA ASP A 101 11.37 12.28 4.03
C ASP A 101 11.52 11.56 5.37
N PHE A 102 12.72 11.63 5.94
CA PHE A 102 13.06 11.13 7.29
C PHE A 102 13.22 12.25 8.31
N SER A 103 12.82 13.48 8.01
CA SER A 103 13.01 14.64 8.89
C SER A 103 12.50 14.37 10.30
N GLN A 104 13.24 14.83 11.31
CA GLN A 104 12.85 14.67 12.73
C GLN A 104 12.70 13.19 13.16
N ASN A 105 13.64 12.34 12.74
CA ASN A 105 13.83 10.98 13.27
C ASN A 105 15.09 10.90 14.16
N ASN A 106 15.49 9.69 14.56
CA ASN A 106 16.56 9.44 15.54
C ASN A 106 17.80 8.75 14.93
N PHE A 107 18.10 9.05 13.66
CA PHE A 107 19.32 8.57 13.01
C PHE A 107 20.55 9.28 13.60
N THR A 108 21.57 8.52 13.96
CA THR A 108 22.81 9.06 14.54
C THR A 108 23.94 9.16 13.52
N ASN A 109 23.90 8.32 12.48
CA ASN A 109 24.89 8.30 11.42
C ASN A 109 24.25 7.88 10.08
N ILE A 110 24.95 8.19 8.99
CA ILE A 110 24.44 7.94 7.63
C ILE A 110 24.27 6.44 7.31
N LYS A 111 25.05 5.56 7.93
CA LYS A 111 24.97 4.11 7.68
C LYS A 111 23.65 3.53 8.17
N GLU A 112 23.09 4.09 9.23
CA GLU A 112 21.78 3.70 9.77
C GLU A 112 20.63 4.05 8.84
N VAL A 113 20.80 4.99 7.91
CA VAL A 113 19.78 5.31 6.90
C VAL A 113 19.64 4.19 5.87
N GLY A 114 20.64 3.31 5.75
CA GLY A 114 20.59 2.10 4.92
C GLY A 114 20.49 2.36 3.42
N LEU A 115 20.80 3.58 2.97
CA LEU A 115 20.92 3.92 1.56
C LEU A 115 22.36 3.65 1.11
N THR A 116 22.60 2.50 0.49
CA THR A 116 23.86 2.20 -0.17
C THR A 116 23.72 2.45 -1.67
N ASN A 117 24.55 3.34 -2.22
CA ASN A 117 24.71 3.52 -3.67
C ASN A 117 25.25 2.25 -4.35
#